data_AF-A0A0S7ZYK2-F1
#
_entry.id   AF-A0A0S7ZYK2-F1
#
_cell.length_a   1.000
_cell.length_b   1.000
_cell.length_c   1.000
_cell.angle_alpha   90.00
_cell.angle_beta   90.00
_cell.angle_gamma   90.00
#
_symmetry.space_group_name_H-M   'P 1'
#
loop_
_entity.id
_entity.type
_entity.pdbx_description
1 polymer ?
#
loop_
_entity_poly.entity_id
_entity_poly.type
_entity_poly.pdbx_seq_one_letter_code
_entity_poly.pdbx_strand_id
1 'polypeptide(L)'
;MRAIHLWSGLRRNRGDSSLTILILIACLVCIVIFLKWYLKTPVKDPDLYDYPEAWKEWRARGKFKKPAQPLSPEQPALTELLKYDTNLSDKESSEPRGEMLLFVGPEGSVRGGWHGLYWKTRTVNFQLIRGGFNGKVYPAKIYRNENGEEDPSMLYMMAKCNFSALKTDTKNGRVSHFGGDIYVRGWLSPEYVLTGEVTVTSSGEGVEKFTLKSHSPERQSVIFFKE
;
A
#
# COMPACT_ATOMS: atom_id res chain seq x y z
N MET A 1 -69.72 32.06 -27.22
CA MET A 1 -68.56 32.40 -28.07
C MET A 1 -67.78 33.55 -27.45
N ARG A 2 -66.54 33.33 -27.00
CA ARG A 2 -65.46 34.33 -26.95
C ARG A 2 -64.15 33.56 -26.78
N ALA A 3 -63.44 33.38 -27.89
CA ALA A 3 -62.07 32.90 -27.92
C ALA A 3 -61.16 34.08 -27.55
N ILE A 4 -60.35 33.93 -26.51
CA ILE A 4 -59.30 34.90 -26.16
C ILE A 4 -57.96 34.20 -26.34
N HIS A 5 -57.29 34.60 -27.42
CA HIS A 5 -55.92 34.28 -27.78
C HIS A 5 -54.96 34.60 -26.61
N LEU A 6 -54.40 33.57 -26.00
CA LEU A 6 -53.20 33.66 -25.15
C LEU A 6 -51.99 33.24 -26.00
N TRP A 7 -51.47 34.19 -26.76
CA TRP A 7 -50.16 34.10 -27.41
C TRP A 7 -49.36 35.35 -27.02
N SER A 8 -49.03 35.45 -25.73
CA SER A 8 -48.11 36.47 -25.22
C SER A 8 -46.69 36.07 -25.63
N GLY A 9 -46.11 36.84 -26.53
CA GLY A 9 -44.87 36.52 -27.22
C GLY A 9 -43.68 36.29 -26.29
N LEU A 10 -43.05 35.12 -26.47
CA LEU A 10 -41.65 34.91 -26.15
C LEU A 10 -40.80 35.79 -27.09
N ARG A 11 -40.67 37.08 -26.78
CA ARG A 11 -39.56 37.90 -27.29
C ARG A 11 -38.28 37.35 -26.66
N ARG A 12 -37.63 36.40 -27.35
CA ARG A 12 -36.25 36.00 -27.07
C ARG A 12 -35.35 37.22 -27.21
N ASN A 13 -34.82 37.73 -26.10
CA ASN A 13 -33.68 38.63 -26.06
C ASN A 13 -32.51 37.96 -26.80
N ARG A 14 -32.34 38.24 -28.09
CA ARG A 14 -31.19 37.78 -28.89
C ARG A 14 -29.86 38.42 -28.45
N GLY A 15 -29.91 39.45 -27.59
CA GLY A 15 -28.75 40.15 -27.06
C GLY A 15 -28.07 39.45 -25.86
N ASP A 16 -28.76 38.59 -25.11
CA ASP A 16 -28.20 37.98 -23.89
C ASP A 16 -27.43 36.67 -24.17
N SER A 17 -27.70 36.03 -25.32
CA SER A 17 -27.09 34.75 -25.68
C SER A 17 -25.58 34.86 -25.95
N SER A 18 -25.12 36.00 -26.48
CA SER A 18 -23.69 36.22 -26.74
C SER A 18 -22.87 36.31 -25.46
N LEU A 19 -23.40 36.98 -24.43
CA LEU A 19 -22.75 37.13 -23.13
C LEU A 19 -22.68 35.79 -22.39
N THR A 20 -23.74 34.97 -22.46
CA THR A 20 -23.72 33.62 -21.89
C THR A 20 -22.67 32.72 -22.53
N ILE A 21 -22.48 32.81 -23.85
CA ILE A 21 -21.46 32.01 -24.56
C ILE A 21 -20.05 32.44 -24.14
N LEU A 22 -19.80 33.75 -24.01
CA LEU A 22 -18.50 34.27 -23.55
C LEU A 22 -18.15 33.81 -22.14
N ILE A 23 -19.11 33.81 -21.21
CA ILE A 23 -18.90 33.32 -19.84
C ILE A 23 -18.53 31.83 -19.84
N LEU A 24 -19.24 31.01 -20.62
CA LEU A 24 -18.95 29.57 -20.72
C LEU A 24 -17.55 29.30 -21.29
N ILE A 25 -17.14 30.06 -22.31
CA ILE A 25 -15.78 29.98 -22.86
C ILE A 25 -14.74 30.36 -21.80
N ALA A 26 -14.96 31.44 -21.05
CA ALA A 26 -14.06 31.87 -19.97
C ALA A 26 -13.95 30.79 -18.87
N CYS A 27 -15.07 30.20 -18.44
CA CYS A 27 -15.08 29.10 -17.48
C CYS A 27 -14.30 27.88 -18.00
N LEU A 28 -14.48 27.50 -19.27
CA LEU A 28 -13.74 26.40 -19.89
C LEU A 28 -12.23 26.67 -19.89
N VAL A 29 -11.82 27.89 -20.26
CA VAL A 29 -10.41 28.30 -20.25
C VAL A 29 -9.83 28.25 -18.83
N CYS A 30 -10.56 28.75 -17.83
CA CYS A 30 -10.16 28.65 -16.43
C CYS A 30 -10.00 27.18 -15.97
N ILE A 31 -10.92 26.29 -16.35
CA ILE A 31 -10.83 24.85 -16.06
C ILE A 31 -9.59 24.24 -16.71
N VAL A 32 -9.31 24.56 -17.98
CA VAL A 32 -8.12 24.04 -18.69
C VAL A 32 -6.83 24.56 -18.07
N ILE A 33 -6.76 25.84 -17.69
CA ILE A 33 -5.60 26.43 -16.99
C ILE A 33 -5.42 25.76 -15.62
N PHE A 34 -6.50 25.60 -14.86
CA PHE A 34 -6.49 24.93 -13.56
C PHE A 34 -6.02 23.49 -13.69
N LEU A 35 -6.55 22.72 -14.65
CA LEU A 35 -6.11 21.35 -14.92
C LEU A 35 -4.65 21.30 -15.35
N LYS A 36 -4.19 22.20 -16.23
CA LYS A 36 -2.78 22.26 -16.62
C LYS A 36 -1.86 22.59 -15.44
N TRP A 37 -2.27 23.50 -14.56
CA TRP A 37 -1.52 23.85 -13.36
C TRP A 37 -1.51 22.69 -12.36
N TYR A 38 -2.66 22.07 -12.11
CA TYR A 38 -2.82 20.89 -11.24
C TYR A 38 -2.07 19.65 -11.76
N LEU A 39 -1.99 19.47 -13.09
CA LEU A 39 -1.20 18.40 -13.70
C LEU A 39 0.29 18.72 -13.77
N LYS A 40 0.66 20.02 -13.76
CA LYS A 40 2.06 20.49 -13.72
C LYS A 40 2.60 20.72 -12.32
N THR A 41 1.81 20.64 -11.26
CA THR A 41 2.39 20.62 -9.91
C THR A 41 3.38 19.46 -9.91
N PRO A 42 4.68 19.72 -9.70
CA PRO A 42 5.68 18.67 -9.78
C PRO A 42 5.26 17.60 -8.80
N VAL A 43 4.95 16.41 -9.32
CA VAL A 43 5.03 15.21 -8.51
C VAL A 43 6.44 15.28 -7.94
N LYS A 44 6.55 15.62 -6.65
CA LYS A 44 7.83 15.85 -5.98
C LYS A 44 8.77 14.76 -6.46
N ASP A 45 9.85 15.17 -7.11
CA ASP A 45 10.70 14.27 -7.87
C ASP A 45 10.99 13.06 -6.98
N PRO A 46 10.56 11.84 -7.38
CA PRO A 46 10.71 10.68 -6.53
C PRO A 46 12.16 10.56 -6.05
N ASP A 47 13.14 10.94 -6.86
CA ASP A 47 14.57 10.77 -6.57
C ASP A 47 15.12 11.75 -5.50
N LEU A 48 14.33 12.68 -4.97
CA LEU A 48 14.71 13.55 -3.84
C LEU A 48 14.59 12.86 -2.46
N TYR A 49 14.01 11.66 -2.40
CA TYR A 49 13.92 10.87 -1.17
C TYR A 49 14.97 9.76 -1.19
N ASP A 50 15.73 9.59 -0.10
CA ASP A 50 16.52 8.37 0.10
C ASP A 50 15.55 7.21 0.28
N TYR A 51 15.26 6.55 -0.83
CA TYR A 51 14.36 5.41 -0.84
C TYR A 51 14.90 4.31 0.06
N PRO A 52 14.05 3.72 0.92
CA PRO A 52 14.48 2.58 1.69
C PRO A 52 14.97 1.48 0.77
N GLU A 53 15.92 0.68 1.24
CA GLU A 53 16.44 -0.49 0.52
C GLU A 53 15.32 -1.38 -0.03
N ALA A 54 14.24 -1.55 0.74
CA ALA A 54 13.06 -2.29 0.30
C ALA A 54 12.44 -1.70 -0.99
N TRP A 55 12.40 -0.39 -1.16
CA TRP A 55 11.94 0.20 -2.42
C TRP A 55 12.91 -0.08 -3.57
N LYS A 56 14.23 0.05 -3.32
CA LYS A 56 15.28 -0.18 -4.33
C LYS A 56 15.25 -1.64 -4.80
N GLU A 57 15.14 -2.58 -3.85
CA GLU A 57 14.97 -4.02 -4.10
C GLU A 57 13.70 -4.32 -4.89
N TRP A 58 12.57 -3.71 -4.53
CA TRP A 58 11.30 -3.90 -5.23
C TRP A 58 11.40 -3.42 -6.68
N ARG A 59 11.97 -2.23 -6.91
CA ARG A 59 12.08 -1.61 -8.23
C ARG A 59 13.06 -2.38 -9.14
N ALA A 60 14.20 -2.81 -8.60
CA ALA A 60 15.21 -3.55 -9.35
C ALA A 60 14.69 -4.87 -9.95
N ARG A 61 13.68 -5.48 -9.32
CA ARG A 61 13.13 -6.78 -9.73
C ARG A 61 12.12 -6.70 -10.88
N GLY A 62 11.66 -5.50 -11.26
CA GLY A 62 10.74 -5.30 -12.38
C GLY A 62 9.38 -6.00 -12.21
N LYS A 63 8.70 -6.30 -13.32
CA LYS A 63 7.43 -7.07 -13.28
C LYS A 63 7.73 -8.50 -12.83
N PHE A 64 7.19 -8.87 -11.67
CA PHE A 64 7.30 -10.20 -11.09
C PHE A 64 6.98 -11.29 -12.10
N LYS A 65 8.00 -11.95 -12.66
CA LYS A 65 7.80 -13.19 -13.43
C LYS A 65 7.27 -14.29 -12.51
N LYS A 66 6.77 -15.37 -13.10
CA LYS A 66 5.98 -16.42 -12.41
C LYS A 66 6.57 -16.79 -11.05
N PRO A 67 5.72 -17.11 -10.08
CA PRO A 67 6.21 -17.48 -8.77
C PRO A 67 7.20 -18.63 -8.82
N ALA A 68 8.21 -18.54 -7.96
CA ALA A 68 9.35 -19.42 -8.00
C ALA A 68 9.18 -20.49 -6.92
N GLN A 69 9.16 -21.75 -7.38
CA GLN A 69 9.29 -22.92 -6.51
C GLN A 69 10.65 -22.90 -5.81
N PRO A 70 10.78 -23.55 -4.64
CA PRO A 70 12.09 -23.71 -3.99
C PRO A 70 13.13 -24.22 -4.98
N LEU A 71 14.33 -23.64 -4.93
CA LEU A 71 15.46 -23.98 -5.80
C LEU A 71 16.31 -25.12 -5.23
N SER A 72 16.23 -25.36 -3.91
CA SER A 72 16.93 -26.46 -3.24
C SER A 72 15.95 -27.31 -2.42
N PRO A 73 16.27 -28.59 -2.17
CA PRO A 73 15.51 -29.45 -1.25
C PRO A 73 15.50 -28.97 0.21
N GLU A 74 16.45 -28.11 0.57
CA GLU A 74 16.58 -27.54 1.93
C GLU A 74 15.58 -26.40 2.16
N GLN A 75 15.08 -25.79 1.09
CA GLN A 75 14.08 -24.73 1.18
C GLN A 75 12.68 -25.30 1.47
N PRO A 76 11.87 -24.64 2.32
CA PRO A 76 10.52 -25.10 2.65
C PRO A 76 9.65 -25.25 1.40
N ALA A 77 9.08 -26.43 1.20
CA ALA A 77 8.15 -26.68 0.11
C ALA A 77 6.79 -26.05 0.42
N LEU A 78 6.44 -24.99 -0.31
CA LEU A 78 5.12 -24.35 -0.19
C LEU A 78 4.07 -25.23 -0.87
N THR A 79 3.50 -26.18 -0.14
CA THR A 79 2.47 -27.10 -0.64
C THR A 79 1.06 -26.68 -0.23
N GLU A 80 0.94 -25.82 0.79
CA GLU A 80 -0.31 -25.37 1.38
C GLU A 80 -0.29 -23.86 1.62
N LEU A 81 -1.47 -23.29 1.91
CA LEU A 81 -1.60 -21.89 2.27
C LEU A 81 -1.17 -21.69 3.72
N LEU A 82 -0.12 -20.91 3.92
CA LEU A 82 0.40 -20.57 5.24
C LEU A 82 -0.20 -19.24 5.68
N LYS A 83 -0.90 -19.22 6.82
CA LYS A 83 -1.46 -18.01 7.42
C LYS A 83 -0.62 -17.57 8.61
N TYR A 84 -0.22 -16.31 8.61
CA TYR A 84 0.51 -15.66 9.68
C TYR A 84 -0.34 -14.53 10.25
N ASP A 85 -0.63 -14.62 11.53
CA ASP A 85 -1.20 -13.55 12.32
C ASP A 85 -0.14 -13.09 13.33
N THR A 86 0.33 -11.85 13.21
CA THR A 86 1.53 -11.39 13.91
C THR A 86 1.41 -9.93 14.32
N ASN A 87 1.86 -9.66 15.54
CA ASN A 87 1.99 -8.30 16.05
C ASN A 87 3.27 -7.67 15.50
N LEU A 88 3.13 -6.45 15.00
CA LEU A 88 4.28 -5.63 14.65
C LEU A 88 4.80 -4.93 15.90
N SER A 89 6.10 -4.96 16.12
CA SER A 89 6.75 -4.19 17.19
C SER A 89 7.74 -3.19 16.62
N ASP A 90 7.98 -2.13 17.38
CA ASP A 90 9.12 -1.26 17.11
C ASP A 90 10.44 -2.04 17.29
N LYS A 91 11.53 -1.58 16.70
CA LYS A 91 12.85 -2.15 16.95
C LYS A 91 13.35 -1.78 18.35
N GLU A 92 12.99 -0.59 18.83
CA GLU A 92 13.44 -0.07 20.12
C GLU A 92 12.47 -0.43 21.27
N SER A 93 11.22 -0.74 20.95
CA SER A 93 10.17 -1.03 21.93
C SER A 93 9.46 -2.35 21.59
N SER A 94 9.29 -3.21 22.58
CA SER A 94 8.49 -4.43 22.48
C SER A 94 6.97 -4.17 22.46
N GLU A 95 6.55 -2.90 22.50
CA GLU A 95 5.14 -2.55 22.41
C GLU A 95 4.55 -2.90 21.03
N PRO A 96 3.36 -3.52 20.99
CA PRO A 96 2.67 -3.80 19.74
C PRO A 96 2.22 -2.49 19.07
N ARG A 97 2.41 -2.42 17.75
CA ARG A 97 2.07 -1.29 16.86
C ARG A 97 0.99 -1.64 15.84
N GLY A 98 0.31 -2.76 16.06
CA GLY A 98 -0.77 -3.25 15.21
C GLY A 98 -0.56 -4.71 14.80
N GLU A 99 -1.53 -5.24 14.08
CA GLU A 99 -1.60 -6.65 13.71
C GLU A 99 -1.52 -6.79 12.20
N MET A 100 -0.66 -7.69 11.75
CA MET A 100 -0.50 -8.00 10.35
C MET A 100 -0.96 -9.42 10.07
N LEU A 101 -1.82 -9.54 9.06
CA LEU A 101 -2.25 -10.81 8.51
C LEU A 101 -1.52 -11.03 7.19
N LEU A 102 -0.77 -12.12 7.08
CA LEU A 102 -0.11 -12.54 5.84
C LEU A 102 -0.53 -13.95 5.44
N PHE A 103 -0.60 -14.17 4.14
CA PHE A 103 -0.88 -15.43 3.50
C PHE A 103 0.24 -15.71 2.50
N VAL A 104 0.88 -16.87 2.62
CA VAL A 104 1.87 -17.37 1.66
C VAL A 104 1.30 -18.60 0.98
N GLY A 105 0.98 -18.48 -0.31
CA GLY A 105 0.38 -19.55 -1.10
C GLY A 105 1.41 -20.57 -1.60
N PRO A 106 0.95 -21.77 -2.03
CA PRO A 106 1.82 -22.80 -2.60
C PRO A 106 2.54 -22.36 -3.87
N GLU A 107 1.91 -21.48 -4.63
CA GLU A 107 2.48 -20.78 -5.76
C GLU A 107 3.33 -19.59 -5.32
N GLY A 108 3.93 -19.57 -4.13
CA GLY A 108 4.82 -18.50 -3.67
C GLY A 108 4.23 -17.09 -3.74
N SER A 109 2.89 -16.93 -3.79
CA SER A 109 2.25 -15.62 -3.73
C SER A 109 2.18 -15.17 -2.28
N VAL A 110 2.40 -13.88 -2.04
CA VAL A 110 2.29 -13.29 -0.71
C VAL A 110 1.15 -12.28 -0.76
N ARG A 111 0.14 -12.49 0.08
CA ARG A 111 -1.02 -11.61 0.23
C ARG A 111 -1.24 -11.29 1.69
N GLY A 112 -2.07 -10.31 1.98
CA GLY A 112 -2.40 -10.00 3.37
C GLY A 112 -2.92 -8.60 3.56
N GLY A 113 -2.92 -8.17 4.81
CA GLY A 113 -3.14 -6.78 5.16
C GLY A 113 -2.57 -6.43 6.52
N TRP A 114 -2.37 -5.14 6.75
CA TRP A 114 -2.09 -4.60 8.07
C TRP A 114 -3.28 -3.77 8.51
N HIS A 115 -3.82 -4.11 9.68
CA HIS A 115 -4.83 -3.31 10.38
C HIS A 115 -4.28 -2.84 11.72
N GLY A 116 -4.66 -1.64 12.15
CA GLY A 116 -4.27 -1.20 13.48
C GLY A 116 -4.18 0.31 13.68
N LEU A 117 -3.97 0.64 14.95
CA LEU A 117 -3.62 1.95 15.43
C LEU A 117 -2.13 1.92 15.78
N TYR A 118 -1.34 2.83 15.22
CA TYR A 118 0.03 3.03 15.68
C TYR A 118 0.27 4.47 16.09
N TRP A 119 1.09 4.63 17.12
CA TRP A 119 1.47 5.92 17.67
C TRP A 119 2.88 6.25 17.19
N LYS A 120 3.00 7.30 16.37
CA LYS A 120 4.31 7.83 15.98
C LYS A 120 4.91 8.68 17.08
N THR A 121 4.06 9.44 17.77
CA THR A 121 4.41 10.23 18.95
C THR A 121 3.30 10.12 19.98
N ARG A 122 3.53 10.62 21.20
CA ARG A 122 2.49 10.68 22.25
C ARG A 122 1.23 11.45 21.83
N THR A 123 1.31 12.26 20.77
CA THR A 123 0.24 13.17 20.36
C THR A 123 -0.29 12.92 18.95
N VAL A 124 0.24 11.92 18.24
CA VAL A 124 -0.17 11.63 16.86
C VAL A 124 -0.42 10.14 16.71
N ASN A 125 -1.68 9.75 16.47
CA ASN A 125 -2.02 8.40 16.01
C ASN A 125 -2.17 8.37 14.49
N PHE A 126 -1.98 7.16 13.99
CA PHE A 126 -2.40 6.74 12.68
C PHE A 126 -3.33 5.54 12.81
N GLN A 127 -4.50 5.62 12.20
CA GLN A 127 -5.42 4.50 12.03
C GLN A 127 -5.36 4.03 10.59
N LEU A 128 -4.82 2.83 10.33
CA LEU A 128 -4.81 2.27 8.99
C LEU A 128 -6.23 1.85 8.58
N ILE A 129 -6.71 2.41 7.47
CA ILE A 129 -8.04 2.12 6.91
C ILE A 129 -7.95 1.03 5.84
N ARG A 130 -6.87 1.03 5.05
CA ARG A 130 -6.68 0.10 3.92
C ARG A 130 -5.20 -0.16 3.71
N GLY A 131 -4.82 -1.42 3.57
CA GLY A 131 -3.42 -1.80 3.30
C GLY A 131 -3.29 -3.25 2.84
N GLY A 132 -3.84 -3.59 1.67
CA GLY A 132 -3.80 -4.96 1.13
C GLY A 132 -2.47 -5.27 0.45
N PHE A 133 -1.73 -6.26 0.95
CA PHE A 133 -0.43 -6.70 0.43
C PHE A 133 -0.57 -7.56 -0.83
N ASN A 134 0.34 -7.33 -1.77
CA ASN A 134 0.61 -8.24 -2.87
C ASN A 134 2.12 -8.36 -3.06
N GLY A 135 2.61 -9.59 -3.16
CA GLY A 135 4.03 -9.91 -3.16
C GLY A 135 4.30 -11.32 -3.66
N LYS A 136 5.58 -11.70 -3.61
CA LYS A 136 6.04 -13.04 -3.99
C LYS A 136 7.23 -13.51 -3.14
N VAL A 137 7.42 -14.82 -3.15
CA VAL A 137 8.62 -15.51 -2.68
C VAL A 137 9.71 -15.50 -3.77
N TYR A 138 10.97 -15.46 -3.32
CA TYR A 138 12.16 -15.37 -4.15
C TYR A 138 13.24 -16.32 -3.64
N PRO A 139 13.26 -17.56 -4.13
CA PRO A 139 14.16 -18.61 -3.65
C PRO A 139 15.61 -18.38 -4.05
N ALA A 140 15.89 -17.49 -5.00
CA ALA A 140 17.25 -17.18 -5.46
C ALA A 140 18.04 -16.26 -4.51
N LYS A 141 17.38 -15.60 -3.55
CA LYS A 141 18.08 -14.78 -2.55
C LYS A 141 18.51 -15.69 -1.40
N ILE A 142 19.81 -15.76 -1.15
CA ILE A 142 20.41 -16.57 -0.08
C ILE A 142 20.43 -15.74 1.21
N TYR A 143 20.00 -16.33 2.33
CA TYR A 143 20.08 -15.66 3.62
C TYR A 143 21.52 -15.57 4.07
N ARG A 144 21.88 -14.46 4.71
CA ARG A 144 23.17 -14.29 5.37
C ARG A 144 22.93 -13.85 6.79
N ASN A 145 23.49 -14.60 7.74
CA ASN A 145 23.38 -14.27 9.16
C ASN A 145 24.30 -13.08 9.53
N GLU A 146 24.29 -12.69 10.80
CA GLU A 146 25.09 -11.57 11.31
C GLU A 146 26.62 -11.79 11.19
N ASN A 147 27.05 -13.06 11.14
CA ASN A 147 28.45 -13.44 10.93
C ASN A 147 28.84 -13.51 9.44
N GLY A 148 27.88 -13.29 8.53
CA GLY A 148 28.08 -13.38 7.09
C GLY A 148 28.02 -14.81 6.53
N GLU A 149 27.65 -15.80 7.34
CA GLU A 149 27.47 -17.18 6.89
C GLU A 149 26.20 -17.29 6.06
N GLU A 150 26.30 -18.02 4.95
CA GLU A 150 25.19 -18.25 4.03
C GLU A 150 24.32 -19.40 4.50
N ASP A 151 23.00 -19.19 4.52
CA ASP A 151 22.00 -20.22 4.76
C ASP A 151 21.06 -20.30 3.55
N PRO A 152 21.22 -21.32 2.69
CA PRO A 152 20.37 -21.51 1.54
C PRO A 152 18.99 -22.10 1.87
N SER A 153 18.76 -22.56 3.11
CA SER A 153 17.50 -23.20 3.53
C SER A 153 16.35 -22.20 3.71
N MET A 154 16.66 -20.91 3.87
CA MET A 154 15.66 -19.88 4.09
C MET A 154 15.03 -19.41 2.76
N LEU A 155 13.71 -19.23 2.73
CA LEU A 155 13.01 -18.62 1.59
C LEU A 155 12.79 -17.12 1.81
N TYR A 156 13.35 -16.30 0.93
CA TYR A 156 13.09 -14.86 0.95
C TYR A 156 11.71 -14.54 0.40
N MET A 157 11.02 -13.59 1.02
CA MET A 157 9.75 -13.06 0.51
C MET A 157 9.70 -11.55 0.58
N MET A 158 8.90 -10.97 -0.32
CA MET A 158 8.66 -9.54 -0.34
C MET A 158 7.24 -9.22 -0.81
N ALA A 159 6.59 -8.28 -0.15
CA ALA A 159 5.29 -7.75 -0.54
C ALA A 159 5.25 -6.23 -0.43
N LYS A 160 4.36 -5.62 -1.21
CA LYS A 160 4.10 -4.19 -1.19
C LYS A 160 2.59 -3.95 -1.08
N CYS A 161 2.20 -2.90 -0.36
CA CYS A 161 0.89 -2.30 -0.52
C CYS A 161 0.96 -0.78 -0.52
N ASN A 162 -0.05 -0.16 -1.12
CA ASN A 162 -0.37 1.24 -0.87
C ASN A 162 -1.35 1.29 0.30
N PHE A 163 -1.14 2.22 1.22
CA PHE A 163 -2.01 2.37 2.37
C PHE A 163 -2.65 3.76 2.45
N SER A 164 -3.80 3.79 3.12
CA SER A 164 -4.44 5.02 3.58
C SER A 164 -4.73 4.91 5.06
N ALA A 165 -4.48 6.00 5.77
CA ALA A 165 -4.69 6.12 7.21
C ALA A 165 -5.38 7.45 7.56
N LEU A 166 -6.05 7.45 8.71
CA LEU A 166 -6.46 8.68 9.40
C LEU A 166 -5.36 9.05 10.39
N LYS A 167 -4.82 10.25 10.23
CA LYS A 167 -3.90 10.85 11.18
C LYS A 167 -4.68 11.76 12.13
N THR A 168 -4.68 11.46 13.43
CA THR A 168 -5.28 12.34 14.44
C THR A 168 -4.21 12.99 15.30
N ASP A 169 -4.22 14.32 15.36
CA ASP A 169 -3.47 15.10 16.33
C ASP A 169 -4.29 15.24 17.61
N THR A 170 -3.86 14.59 18.68
CA THR A 170 -4.62 14.56 19.94
C THR A 170 -4.57 15.89 20.69
N LYS A 171 -3.68 16.82 20.33
CA LYS A 171 -3.62 18.15 20.97
C LYS A 171 -4.79 19.04 20.58
N ASN A 172 -5.21 18.96 19.32
CA ASN A 172 -6.24 19.85 18.74
C ASN A 172 -7.44 19.08 18.15
N GLY A 173 -7.42 17.75 18.18
CA GLY A 173 -8.49 16.90 17.63
C GLY A 173 -8.55 16.88 16.10
N ARG A 174 -7.55 17.44 15.40
CA ARG A 174 -7.56 17.52 13.94
C ARG A 174 -7.32 16.12 13.35
N VAL A 175 -8.24 15.70 12.51
CA VAL A 175 -8.12 14.49 11.69
C VAL A 175 -7.73 14.88 10.27
N SER A 176 -6.79 14.16 9.68
CA SER A 176 -6.38 14.34 8.29
C SER A 176 -6.14 13.00 7.61
N HIS A 177 -6.36 12.96 6.29
CA HIS A 177 -6.01 11.78 5.50
C HIS A 177 -4.51 11.74 5.26
N PHE A 178 -3.98 10.52 5.36
CA PHE A 178 -2.57 10.22 5.17
C PHE A 178 -2.43 8.96 4.32
N GLY A 179 -1.32 8.83 3.61
CA GLY A 179 -1.08 7.68 2.77
C GLY A 179 0.38 7.50 2.41
N GLY A 180 0.68 6.33 1.86
CA GLY A 180 2.03 5.97 1.50
C GLY A 180 2.11 4.54 0.98
N ASP A 181 3.31 3.98 1.07
CA ASP A 181 3.57 2.58 0.74
C ASP A 181 4.04 1.84 2.00
N ILE A 182 3.67 0.57 2.09
CA ILE A 182 4.24 -0.38 3.05
C ILE A 182 4.96 -1.47 2.26
N TYR A 183 6.17 -1.78 2.68
CA TYR A 183 6.99 -2.86 2.18
C TYR A 183 7.16 -3.89 3.28
N VAL A 184 6.85 -5.14 2.98
CA VAL A 184 7.11 -6.27 3.87
C VAL A 184 8.24 -7.08 3.24
N ARG A 185 9.31 -7.33 3.99
CA ARG A 185 10.40 -8.23 3.59
C ARG A 185 10.68 -9.21 4.70
N GLY A 186 10.93 -10.46 4.35
CA GLY A 186 11.20 -11.47 5.37
C GLY A 186 11.81 -12.75 4.82
N TRP A 187 12.16 -13.61 5.75
CA TRP A 187 12.75 -14.92 5.56
C TRP A 187 11.87 -15.95 6.24
N LEU A 188 11.52 -16.99 5.49
CA LEU A 188 10.74 -18.12 5.94
C LEU A 188 11.69 -19.30 6.17
N SER A 189 11.74 -19.80 7.40
CA SER A 189 12.58 -20.96 7.75
C SER A 189 11.98 -22.28 7.26
N PRO A 190 12.76 -23.39 7.22
CA PRO A 190 12.25 -24.73 6.93
C PRO A 190 11.09 -25.17 7.83
N GLU A 191 11.05 -24.68 9.08
CA GLU A 191 9.96 -24.89 10.05
C GLU A 191 8.77 -23.94 9.84
N TYR A 192 8.79 -23.18 8.74
CA TYR A 192 7.82 -22.17 8.37
C TYR A 192 7.75 -20.99 9.35
N VAL A 193 8.80 -20.71 10.12
CA VAL A 193 8.83 -19.51 10.96
C VAL A 193 9.19 -18.31 10.10
N LEU A 194 8.35 -17.27 10.14
CA LEU A 194 8.55 -16.05 9.39
C LEU A 194 9.19 -14.97 10.25
N THR A 195 10.34 -14.46 9.79
CA THR A 195 11.03 -13.32 10.39
C THR A 195 11.27 -12.23 9.36
N GLY A 196 11.24 -10.96 9.74
CA GLY A 196 11.42 -9.90 8.75
C GLY A 196 11.29 -8.48 9.28
N GLU A 197 11.07 -7.58 8.35
CA GLU A 197 10.91 -6.14 8.57
C GLU A 197 9.74 -5.62 7.74
N VAL A 198 8.96 -4.73 8.35
CA VAL A 198 7.94 -3.93 7.67
C VAL A 198 8.44 -2.50 7.60
N THR A 199 8.58 -1.95 6.40
CA THR A 199 8.99 -0.56 6.17
C THR A 199 7.80 0.24 5.68
N VAL A 200 7.48 1.34 6.37
CA VAL A 200 6.43 2.28 5.99
C VAL A 200 7.07 3.53 5.44
N THR A 201 6.72 3.89 4.22
CA THR A 201 7.15 5.13 3.59
C THR A 201 5.96 6.05 3.44
N SER A 202 6.06 7.24 4.00
CA SER A 202 4.99 8.22 3.96
C SER A 202 5.42 9.50 3.27
N SER A 203 4.49 10.10 2.52
CA SER A 203 4.77 11.36 1.83
C SER A 203 5.02 12.47 2.83
N GLY A 204 6.28 12.87 3.00
CA GLY A 204 6.67 14.00 3.84
C GLY A 204 6.84 13.70 5.33
N GLU A 205 6.77 12.43 5.74
CA GLU A 205 6.87 12.04 7.15
C GLU A 205 7.96 11.00 7.45
N GLY A 206 8.73 10.61 6.43
CA GLY A 206 9.91 9.77 6.57
C GLY A 206 9.62 8.28 6.41
N VAL A 207 10.58 7.49 6.87
CA VAL A 207 10.59 6.03 6.80
C VAL A 207 10.52 5.47 8.21
N GLU A 208 9.55 4.62 8.47
CA GLU A 208 9.41 3.88 9.73
C GLU A 208 9.65 2.40 9.49
N LYS A 209 10.27 1.71 10.45
CA LYS A 209 10.63 0.29 10.35
C LYS A 209 10.11 -0.46 11.56
N PHE A 210 9.43 -1.56 11.31
CA PHE A 210 8.89 -2.46 12.33
C PHE A 210 9.48 -3.85 12.15
N THR A 211 9.62 -4.57 13.25
CA THR A 211 10.09 -5.95 13.22
C THR A 211 8.90 -6.89 13.07
N LEU A 212 9.07 -7.89 12.21
CA LEU A 212 8.12 -8.97 11.96
C LEU A 212 8.68 -10.26 12.55
N LYS A 213 7.96 -10.85 13.51
CA LYS A 213 8.26 -12.19 14.04
C LYS A 213 6.96 -12.95 14.18
N SER A 214 6.82 -14.02 13.42
CA SER A 214 5.70 -14.95 13.56
C SER A 214 6.08 -16.12 14.45
N HIS A 215 5.06 -16.79 14.99
CA HIS A 215 5.19 -18.18 15.42
C HIS A 215 4.95 -19.11 14.22
N SER A 216 5.01 -20.43 14.43
CA SER A 216 4.62 -21.40 13.41
C SER A 216 3.22 -21.09 12.86
N PRO A 217 3.02 -21.12 11.53
CA PRO A 217 1.78 -20.69 10.92
C PRO A 217 0.64 -21.65 11.20
N GLU A 218 -0.58 -21.12 11.12
CA GLU A 218 -1.77 -21.94 10.99
C GLU A 218 -1.81 -22.51 9.55
N ARG A 219 -1.74 -23.83 9.44
CA ARG A 219 -1.82 -24.54 8.16
C ARG A 219 -3.29 -24.70 7.78
N GLN A 220 -3.70 -24.05 6.70
CA GLN A 220 -5.05 -24.19 6.19
C GLN A 220 -5.05 -25.16 5.01
N SER A 221 -5.76 -26.27 5.17
CA SER A 221 -6.10 -27.12 4.03
C SER A 221 -7.04 -26.32 3.14
N VAL A 222 -6.50 -25.80 2.03
CA VAL A 222 -7.32 -25.09 1.05
C VAL A 222 -8.21 -26.13 0.38
N ILE A 223 -9.46 -26.22 0.82
CA ILE A 223 -10.50 -26.89 0.04
C ILE A 223 -10.75 -25.96 -1.15
N PHE A 224 -10.09 -26.23 -2.27
CA PHE A 224 -10.35 -25.53 -3.52
C PHE A 224 -11.80 -25.83 -3.93
N PHE A 225 -12.71 -24.90 -3.64
CA PHE A 225 -13.99 -24.85 -4.32
C PHE A 225 -13.67 -24.49 -5.78
N LYS A 226 -13.69 -25.49 -6.66
CA LYS A 226 -13.71 -25.25 -8.10
C LYS A 226 -14.97 -24.44 -8.40
N GLU A 227 -14.78 -23.19 -8.84
CA GLU A 227 -15.81 -22.42 -9.55
C GLU A 227 -16.09 -23.06 -10.91
#